data_AF-A0A3A5JPD8-F1
#
_entry.id   AF-A0A3A5JPD8-F1
#
_cell.length_a   1.000
_cell.length_b   1.000
_cell.length_c   1.000
_cell.angle_alpha   90.00
_cell.angle_beta   90.00
_cell.angle_gamma   90.00
#
_symmetry.space_group_name_H-M   'P 1'
#
loop_
_entity.id
_entity.type
_entity.pdbx_description
1 polymer ?
#
loop_
_entity_poly.entity_id
_entity_poly.type
_entity_poly.pdbx_seq_one_letter_code
_entity_poly.pdbx_strand_id
1 'polypeptide(L)'
;MRIKTDGKHEYRVDQLRQIMQATGEGTKSGAFDFSTEFTLQMLESLNQALHHPDMTEELAEVLSTTSVDLSYRIETDLNVNRSQRARSCKDNETDA
;
A
#
# COMPACT_ATOMS: atom_id res chain seq x y z
N MET A 1 -24.54 1.63 33.27
CA MET A 1 -25.41 2.64 32.64
C MET A 1 -25.62 2.21 31.19
N ARG A 2 -26.83 1.78 30.79
CA ARG A 2 -27.12 1.37 29.41
C ARG A 2 -27.84 2.52 28.70
N ILE A 3 -27.22 3.06 27.66
CA ILE A 3 -27.73 4.22 26.92
C ILE A 3 -28.69 3.71 25.84
N LYS A 4 -29.92 4.23 25.82
CA LYS A 4 -30.95 3.89 24.83
C LYS A 4 -30.57 4.41 23.44
N THR A 5 -30.85 3.60 22.41
CA THR A 5 -30.43 3.76 21.00
C THR A 5 -31.51 4.38 20.11
N ASP A 6 -32.60 4.91 20.66
CA ASP A 6 -33.86 5.22 19.97
C ASP A 6 -33.97 6.64 19.38
N GLY A 7 -32.88 7.24 18.88
CA GLY A 7 -32.99 8.38 17.93
C GLY A 7 -32.50 9.75 18.38
N LYS A 8 -31.56 9.84 19.34
CA LYS A 8 -30.86 11.09 19.70
C LYS A 8 -29.38 11.07 19.28
N HIS A 9 -29.04 10.52 18.12
CA HIS A 9 -27.62 10.30 17.81
C HIS A 9 -26.87 11.60 17.50
N GLU A 10 -27.41 12.46 16.64
CA GLU A 10 -26.80 13.76 16.27
C GLU A 10 -26.65 14.69 17.47
N TYR A 11 -27.71 14.88 18.26
CA TYR A 11 -27.68 15.74 19.45
C TYR A 11 -26.60 15.34 20.46
N ARG A 12 -26.25 14.05 20.54
CA ARG A 12 -25.22 13.54 21.46
C ARG A 12 -23.80 13.80 20.94
N VAL A 13 -23.59 13.76 19.62
CA VAL A 13 -22.28 14.05 19.01
C VAL A 13 -21.92 15.52 19.22
N ASP A 14 -22.87 16.42 19.03
CA ASP A 14 -22.64 17.85 19.22
C ASP A 14 -22.35 18.20 20.69
N GLN A 15 -23.06 17.58 21.64
CA GLN A 15 -22.76 17.74 23.07
C GLN A 15 -21.39 17.18 23.43
N LEU A 16 -21.00 16.02 22.90
CA LEU A 16 -19.68 15.44 23.10
C LEU A 16 -18.58 16.35 22.54
N ARG A 17 -18.75 16.88 21.33
CA ARG A 17 -17.82 17.85 20.71
C ARG A 17 -17.70 19.12 21.55
N GLN A 18 -18.81 19.68 22.04
CA GLN A 18 -18.80 20.85 22.92
C GLN A 18 -18.07 20.58 24.24
N ILE A 19 -18.29 19.42 24.85
CA ILE A 19 -17.61 19.04 26.10
C ILE A 19 -16.11 18.84 25.85
N MET A 20 -15.72 18.14 24.78
CA MET A 20 -14.31 17.95 24.40
C MET A 20 -13.60 19.29 24.14
N GLN A 21 -14.28 20.24 23.49
CA GLN A 21 -13.75 21.58 23.25
C GLN A 21 -13.64 22.39 24.56
N ALA A 22 -14.59 22.24 25.47
CA ALA A 22 -14.62 22.95 26.75
C ALA A 22 -13.59 22.40 27.76
N THR A 23 -13.31 21.08 27.75
CA THR A 23 -12.38 20.46 28.69
C THR A 23 -10.94 20.39 28.19
N GLY A 24 -10.70 20.62 26.89
CA GLY A 24 -9.37 20.51 26.28
C GLY A 24 -8.81 19.08 26.27
N GLU A 25 -9.59 18.11 26.74
CA GLU A 25 -9.23 16.69 26.75
C GLU A 25 -9.82 16.04 25.50
N GLY A 26 -8.94 15.80 24.53
CA GLY A 26 -9.22 14.93 23.38
C GLY A 26 -9.36 13.49 23.85
N THR A 27 -10.51 13.15 24.43
CA THR A 27 -10.82 11.75 24.71
C THR A 27 -10.70 10.98 23.39
N LYS A 28 -10.15 9.76 23.46
CA LYS A 28 -9.96 8.85 22.32
C LYS A 28 -11.18 8.75 21.39
N SER A 29 -12.38 9.11 21.88
CA SER A 29 -13.62 9.34 21.14
C SER A 29 -13.44 10.13 19.85
N GLY A 30 -12.70 11.25 19.84
CA GLY A 30 -12.61 12.09 18.63
C GLY A 30 -11.96 11.39 17.44
N ALA A 31 -10.94 10.56 17.70
CA ALA A 31 -10.32 9.74 16.66
C ALA A 31 -11.26 8.61 16.18
N PHE A 32 -12.06 8.04 17.07
CA PHE A 32 -13.08 7.05 16.70
C PHE A 32 -14.22 7.67 15.90
N ASP A 33 -14.71 8.84 16.29
CA ASP A 33 -15.78 9.56 15.60
C ASP A 33 -15.32 9.99 14.20
N PHE A 34 -14.12 10.57 14.10
CA PHE A 34 -13.53 10.94 12.81
C PHE A 34 -13.29 9.72 11.92
N SER A 35 -12.73 8.64 12.47
CA SER A 35 -12.52 7.39 11.72
C SER A 35 -13.84 6.77 11.24
N THR A 36 -14.89 6.86 12.05
CA THR A 36 -16.22 6.35 11.69
C THR A 36 -16.86 7.20 10.60
N GLU A 37 -16.85 8.53 10.75
CA GLU A 37 -17.35 9.45 9.72
C GLU A 37 -16.59 9.29 8.40
N PHE A 38 -15.26 9.23 8.46
CA PHE A 38 -14.41 8.96 7.29
C PHE A 38 -14.75 7.63 6.63
N THR A 39 -14.91 6.56 7.41
CA THR A 39 -15.20 5.22 6.88
C THR A 39 -16.56 5.20 6.17
N LEU A 40 -17.57 5.86 6.74
CA LEU A 40 -18.90 5.95 6.11
C LEU A 40 -18.85 6.69 4.77
N GLN A 41 -18.16 7.84 4.72
CA GLN A 41 -17.98 8.61 3.48
C GLN A 41 -17.16 7.84 2.43
N MET A 42 -16.13 7.11 2.87
CA MET A 42 -15.31 6.27 2.01
C MET A 42 -16.14 5.14 1.40
N LEU A 43 -16.98 4.46 2.19
CA LEU A 43 -17.86 3.40 1.70
C LEU A 43 -18.87 3.92 0.66
N GLU A 44 -19.45 5.09 0.89
CA GLU A 44 -20.34 5.73 -0.09
C GLU A 44 -19.60 6.07 -1.39
N SER A 45 -18.40 6.64 -1.29
CA SER A 45 -17.57 6.98 -2.44
C SER A 45 -17.15 5.75 -3.24
N LEU A 46 -16.80 4.64 -2.57
CA LEU A 46 -16.48 3.37 -3.22
C LEU A 46 -17.70 2.78 -3.95
N ASN A 47 -18.89 2.88 -3.36
CA ASN A 47 -20.12 2.44 -3.99
C ASN A 47 -20.45 3.27 -5.25
N GLN A 48 -20.22 4.58 -5.21
CA GLN A 48 -20.36 5.44 -6.40
C GLN A 48 -19.32 5.10 -7.47
N ALA A 49 -18.07 4.85 -7.06
CA ALA A 49 -16.99 4.48 -7.97
C ALA A 49 -17.29 3.16 -8.72
N LEU A 50 -17.88 2.17 -8.05
CA LEU A 50 -18.31 0.90 -8.67
C LEU A 50 -19.29 1.09 -9.83
N HIS A 51 -20.07 2.16 -9.83
CA HIS A 51 -21.05 2.48 -10.86
C HIS A 51 -20.61 3.58 -11.82
N HIS A 52 -19.37 4.07 -11.68
CA HIS A 52 -18.84 5.12 -12.56
C HIS A 52 -18.64 4.55 -13.98
N PRO A 53 -18.94 5.32 -15.06
CA PRO A 53 -18.79 4.85 -16.44
C PRO A 53 -17.41 4.32 -16.80
N ASP A 54 -16.38 4.87 -16.16
CA ASP A 54 -14.98 4.47 -16.39
C ASP A 54 -14.55 3.25 -15.56
N MET A 55 -15.39 2.74 -14.66
CA MET A 55 -15.09 1.54 -13.87
C MET A 55 -15.35 0.28 -14.73
N THR A 56 -14.28 -0.26 -15.30
CA THR A 56 -14.31 -1.51 -16.07
C THR A 56 -14.07 -2.74 -15.18
N GLU A 57 -14.48 -3.92 -15.65
CA GLU A 57 -14.28 -5.18 -14.91
C GLU A 57 -12.79 -5.49 -14.69
N GLU A 58 -11.94 -5.24 -15.69
CA GLU A 58 -10.48 -5.40 -15.60
C GLU A 58 -9.87 -4.42 -14.59
N LEU A 59 -10.32 -3.16 -14.57
CA LEU A 59 -9.86 -2.17 -13.59
C LEU A 59 -10.29 -2.55 -12.17
N ALA A 60 -11.52 -3.04 -12.00
CA ALA A 60 -12.02 -3.50 -10.71
C ALA A 60 -11.22 -4.69 -10.17
N GLU A 61 -10.83 -5.63 -11.05
CA GLU A 61 -9.98 -6.78 -10.70
C GLU A 61 -8.59 -6.32 -10.23
N VAL A 62 -7.95 -5.39 -10.96
CA VAL A 62 -6.65 -4.82 -10.57
C VAL A 62 -6.75 -4.08 -9.23
N LEU A 63 -7.75 -3.23 -9.04
CA LEU A 63 -7.92 -2.46 -7.79
C LEU A 63 -8.30 -3.33 -6.58
N SER A 64 -8.91 -4.49 -6.82
CA SER A 64 -9.26 -5.46 -5.78
C SER A 64 -8.12 -6.45 -5.47
N THR A 65 -7.03 -6.41 -6.23
CA THR A 65 -5.89 -7.30 -6.02
C THR A 65 -5.07 -6.86 -4.81
N THR A 66 -5.19 -7.59 -3.70
CA THR A 66 -4.58 -7.24 -2.42
C THR A 66 -3.05 -7.39 -2.38
N SER A 67 -2.50 -8.26 -3.23
CA SER A 67 -1.07 -8.58 -3.27
C SER A 67 -0.67 -9.09 -4.64
N VAL A 68 0.53 -8.74 -5.09
CA VAL A 68 1.08 -9.20 -6.37
C VAL A 68 2.47 -9.78 -6.13
N ASP A 69 2.69 -11.02 -6.57
CA ASP A 69 4.00 -11.66 -6.52
C ASP A 69 4.80 -11.36 -7.79
N LEU A 70 5.89 -10.61 -7.66
CA LEU A 70 6.75 -10.23 -8.78
C LEU A 70 8.04 -11.04 -8.76
N SER A 71 8.20 -11.95 -9.73
CA SER A 71 9.44 -12.70 -9.93
C SER A 71 10.22 -12.11 -11.09
N TYR A 72 11.43 -11.59 -10.84
CA TYR A 72 12.34 -11.16 -11.90
C TYR A 72 13.60 -12.02 -11.89
N ARG A 73 14.11 -12.36 -13.08
CA ARG A 73 15.33 -13.14 -13.27
C ARG A 73 16.27 -12.37 -14.18
N ILE A 74 17.47 -12.06 -13.70
CA ILE A 74 18.56 -11.50 -14.51
C ILE A 74 19.52 -12.64 -14.84
N GLU A 75 19.65 -12.95 -16.13
CA GLU A 75 20.63 -13.91 -16.63
C GLU A 75 21.74 -13.15 -17.36
N THR A 76 22.98 -13.38 -16.94
CA THR A 76 24.18 -12.83 -17.57
C THR A 76 25.16 -13.96 -17.83
N ASP A 77 25.55 -14.13 -19.09
CA ASP A 77 26.58 -15.07 -19.52
C ASP A 77 27.87 -14.31 -19.86
N LEU A 78 29.00 -14.79 -19.35
CA LEU A 78 30.33 -14.19 -19.51
C LEU A 78 31.25 -15.20 -20.18
N ASN A 79 31.42 -15.06 -21.48
CA ASN A 79 32.37 -15.88 -22.24
C ASN A 79 33.77 -15.24 -22.22
N VAL A 80 34.63 -15.72 -21.31
CA VAL A 80 36.02 -15.27 -21.23
C VAL A 80 36.88 -16.08 -22.18
N ASN A 81 37.20 -15.50 -23.33
CA ASN A 81 38.14 -16.10 -24.26
C ASN A 81 39.57 -15.98 -23.69
N ARG A 82 40.29 -17.10 -23.50
CA ARG A 82 41.69 -17.06 -23.05
C ARG A 82 42.51 -16.29 -24.09
N SER A 83 43.05 -15.14 -23.70
CA SER A 83 44.01 -14.43 -24.53
C SER A 83 45.19 -15.35 -24.82
N GLN A 84 45.48 -15.59 -26.10
CA GLN A 84 46.54 -16.50 -26.59
C GLN A 84 47.97 -16.03 -26.26
N ARG A 85 48.16 -15.03 -25.39
CA ARG A 85 49.47 -14.40 -25.14
C ARG A 85 50.41 -15.17 -24.21
N ALA A 86 50.03 -16.34 -23.70
CA ALA A 86 50.86 -17.11 -22.76
C ALA A 86 51.68 -18.27 -23.38
N ARG A 87 51.80 -18.37 -24.72
CA ARG A 87 52.53 -19.48 -25.38
C ARG A 87 53.90 -19.14 -25.97
N SER A 88 54.40 -17.91 -25.90
CA SER A 88 55.67 -17.54 -26.56
C SER A 88 56.91 -17.53 -25.65
N CYS A 89 56.86 -18.08 -24.43
CA CYS A 89 57.99 -18.01 -23.48
C CYS A 89 58.67 -19.35 -23.15
N LYS A 90 58.45 -20.44 -23.90
CA LYS A 90 59.08 -21.73 -23.60
C LYS A 90 60.03 -22.33 -24.64
N ASP A 91 60.25 -21.66 -25.77
CA ASP A 91 61.16 -22.19 -26.79
C ASP A 91 62.36 -21.24 -26.92
N ASN A 92 63.33 -21.35 -26.00
CA ASN A 92 64.72 -20.87 -26.16
C ASN A 92 65.60 -21.32 -24.97
N GLU A 93 65.61 -22.62 -24.65
CA GLU A 93 66.64 -23.22 -23.79
C GLU A 93 66.98 -24.62 -24.31
N THR A 94 67.73 -24.69 -25.42
CA THR A 94 68.77 -25.72 -25.67
C THR A 94 69.46 -25.40 -27.00
N ASP A 95 70.64 -24.78 -26.92
CA ASP A 95 71.80 -25.03 -27.78
C ASP A 95 72.91 -24.03 -27.43
N ALA A 96 73.78 -24.44 -26.50
CA ALA A 96 75.16 -23.98 -26.33
C ALA A 96 75.95 -25.03 -25.52
#